data_AF-A0A7Y2V2I3-F1
#
_entry.id   AF-A0A7Y2V2I3-F1
#
_cell.length_a   1.000
_cell.length_b   1.000
_cell.length_c   1.000
_cell.angle_alpha   90.00
_cell.angle_beta   90.00
_cell.angle_gamma   90.00
#
_symmetry.space_group_name_H-M   'P 1'
#
loop_
_entity.id
_entity.type
_entity.pdbx_description
1 polymer ?
#
loop_
_entity_poly.entity_id
_entity_poly.type
_entity_poly.pdbx_seq_one_letter_code
_entity_poly.pdbx_strand_id
1 'polypeptide(L)'
;MKKNIYSILRGTFLISDDSFKNWRVILFISGLAIIMIASAHSADKKVFEISRMSNEVKELHSAFVDKRGRLMRLKKESYIESEMKKKGIEISLNPPIKIKVKSQEQ
;
A
#
# COMPACT_ATOMS: atom_id res chain seq x y z
N MET A 1 9.25 46.41 -34.39
CA MET A 1 8.69 45.45 -33.41
C MET A 1 7.20 45.13 -33.64
N LYS A 2 6.30 46.13 -33.70
CA LYS A 2 4.85 45.90 -33.91
C LYS A 2 4.49 45.07 -35.16
N LYS A 3 5.20 45.26 -36.28
CA LYS A 3 4.96 44.53 -37.54
C LYS A 3 5.26 43.02 -37.48
N ASN A 4 6.25 42.58 -36.68
CA ASN A 4 6.59 41.16 -36.55
C ASN A 4 5.58 40.39 -35.70
N ILE A 5 5.07 41.00 -34.62
CA ILE A 5 4.00 40.40 -33.82
C ILE A 5 2.72 40.29 -34.66
N TYR A 6 2.45 41.31 -35.48
CA TYR A 6 1.28 41.36 -36.35
C TYR A 6 1.36 40.41 -37.56
N SER A 7 2.56 40.01 -38.01
CA SER A 7 2.73 38.98 -39.04
C SER A 7 2.63 37.55 -38.47
N ILE A 8 3.06 37.34 -37.23
CA ILE A 8 2.83 36.08 -36.51
C ILE A 8 1.33 35.88 -36.26
N LEU A 9 0.61 36.93 -35.82
CA LEU A 9 -0.84 36.87 -35.58
C LEU A 9 -1.66 36.65 -36.86
N ARG A 10 -1.20 37.17 -38.01
CA ARG A 10 -1.81 36.94 -39.33
C ARG A 10 -1.41 35.62 -39.98
N GLY A 11 -0.67 34.76 -39.27
CA GLY A 11 -0.32 33.42 -39.77
C GLY A 11 0.66 33.44 -40.94
N THR A 12 1.43 34.52 -41.15
CA THR A 12 2.40 34.60 -42.26
C THR A 12 3.48 33.52 -42.15
N PHE A 13 3.72 32.96 -40.95
CA PHE A 13 4.57 31.79 -40.69
C PHE A 13 4.03 30.47 -41.30
N LEU A 14 2.72 30.39 -41.53
CA LEU A 14 2.04 29.19 -42.06
C LEU A 14 1.88 29.23 -43.59
N ILE A 15 2.04 30.40 -44.22
CA ILE A 15 1.74 30.64 -45.65
C ILE A 15 2.97 31.14 -46.45
N SER A 16 4.08 31.49 -45.81
CA SER A 16 5.32 31.91 -46.50
C SER A 16 6.04 30.76 -47.21
N ASP A 17 6.98 31.05 -48.12
CA ASP A 17 7.67 30.02 -48.92
C ASP A 17 8.41 28.93 -48.10
N ASP A 18 8.72 29.18 -46.82
CA ASP A 18 9.35 28.22 -45.88
C ASP A 18 8.34 27.49 -44.96
N SER A 19 7.05 27.52 -45.31
CA SER A 19 5.94 26.97 -44.48
C SER A 19 6.04 25.47 -44.22
N PHE A 20 6.70 24.71 -45.10
CA PHE A 20 6.89 23.27 -44.92
C PHE A 20 7.70 22.95 -43.65
N LYS A 21 8.73 23.75 -43.34
CA LYS A 21 9.55 23.59 -42.14
C LYS A 21 8.75 23.91 -40.87
N ASN A 22 7.88 24.91 -40.96
CA ASN A 22 7.03 25.39 -39.88
C ASN A 22 5.91 24.40 -39.53
N TRP A 23 5.31 23.78 -40.54
CA TRP A 23 4.32 22.70 -40.35
C TRP A 23 4.90 21.49 -39.62
N ARG A 24 6.13 21.09 -39.97
CA ARG A 24 6.83 19.99 -39.28
C ARG A 24 7.06 20.29 -37.80
N VAL A 25 7.40 21.52 -37.44
CA VAL A 25 7.58 21.94 -36.03
C VAL A 25 6.25 21.95 -35.27
N ILE A 26 5.16 22.41 -35.90
CA ILE A 26 3.83 22.42 -35.28
C ILE A 26 3.34 21.00 -35.01
N LEU A 27 3.48 20.09 -35.97
CA LEU A 27 3.15 18.68 -35.79
C LEU A 27 4.00 18.03 -34.70
N PHE A 28 5.29 18.38 -34.62
CA PHE A 28 6.17 17.89 -33.57
C PHE A 28 5.72 18.35 -32.17
N ILE A 29 5.42 19.64 -31.99
CA ILE A 29 4.95 20.19 -30.71
C ILE A 29 3.56 19.63 -30.36
N SER A 30 2.67 19.49 -31.33
CA SER A 30 1.35 18.88 -31.14
C SER A 30 1.47 17.42 -30.69
N GLY A 31 2.37 16.64 -31.32
CA GLY A 31 2.67 15.28 -30.90
C GLY A 31 3.23 15.21 -29.48
N LEU A 32 4.16 16.10 -29.12
CA LEU A 32 4.68 16.20 -27.75
C LEU A 32 3.58 16.56 -26.74
N ALA A 33 2.67 17.46 -27.10
CA ALA A 33 1.54 17.82 -26.24
C ALA A 33 0.62 16.62 -25.97
N ILE A 34 0.34 15.80 -26.99
CA ILE A 34 -0.45 14.56 -26.83
C ILE A 34 0.27 13.57 -25.92
N ILE A 35 1.59 13.38 -26.11
CA ILE A 35 2.39 12.50 -25.25
C ILE A 35 2.37 12.98 -23.80
N MET A 36 2.48 14.28 -23.57
CA MET A 36 2.45 14.87 -22.23
C MET A 36 1.09 14.63 -21.54
N ILE A 37 -0.02 14.83 -22.26
CA ILE A 37 -1.37 14.58 -21.74
C ILE A 37 -1.55 13.08 -21.39
N ALA A 38 -1.14 12.18 -22.30
CA ALA A 38 -1.25 10.74 -22.08
C ALA A 38 -0.40 10.26 -20.90
N SER A 39 0.82 10.80 -20.77
CA SER A 39 1.71 10.50 -19.65
C SER A 39 1.15 10.99 -18.32
N ALA A 40 0.58 12.21 -18.28
CA ALA A 40 -0.02 12.76 -17.07
C ALA A 40 -1.19 11.89 -16.59
N HIS A 41 -2.10 11.53 -17.51
CA HIS A 41 -3.25 10.68 -17.16
C HIS A 41 -2.83 9.28 -16.65
N SER A 42 -1.77 8.72 -17.23
CA SER A 42 -1.21 7.43 -16.77
C SER A 42 -0.59 7.54 -15.37
N ALA A 43 0.05 8.67 -15.05
CA ALA A 43 0.58 8.94 -13.72
C ALA A 43 -0.56 9.06 -12.68
N ASP A 44 -1.62 9.79 -13.01
CA ASP A 44 -2.79 9.95 -12.13
C ASP A 44 -3.44 8.61 -11.79
N LYS A 45 -3.64 7.75 -12.80
CA LYS A 45 -4.16 6.39 -12.59
C LYS A 45 -3.28 5.60 -11.63
N LYS A 46 -1.96 5.67 -11.81
CA LYS A 46 -1.01 4.96 -10.95
C LYS A 46 -1.04 5.47 -9.51
N VAL A 47 -1.20 6.77 -9.29
CA VAL A 47 -1.34 7.36 -7.95
C VAL A 47 -2.60 6.83 -7.26
N PHE A 48 -3.73 6.74 -7.97
CA PHE A 48 -4.95 6.14 -7.44
C PHE A 48 -4.76 4.67 -7.05
N GLU A 49 -4.10 3.89 -7.91
CA GLU A 49 -3.78 2.48 -7.60
C GLU A 49 -2.88 2.35 -6.37
N ILE A 50 -1.86 3.20 -6.24
CA ILE A 50 -0.98 3.24 -5.05
C ILE A 50 -1.78 3.55 -3.79
N SER A 51 -2.69 4.53 -3.85
CA SER A 51 -3.55 4.88 -2.71
C SER A 51 -4.43 3.70 -2.29
N ARG A 52 -5.03 3.00 -3.27
CA ARG A 52 -5.84 1.80 -3.02
C ARG A 52 -5.03 0.70 -2.34
N MET A 53 -3.86 0.36 -2.90
CA MET A 53 -2.99 -0.68 -2.32
C MET A 53 -2.49 -0.29 -0.92
N SER A 54 -2.18 0.99 -0.69
CA SER A 54 -1.75 1.48 0.63
C SER A 54 -2.85 1.31 1.68
N ASN A 55 -4.10 1.58 1.33
CA ASN A 55 -5.23 1.35 2.22
C ASN A 55 -5.43 -0.13 2.53
N GLU A 56 -5.32 -1.01 1.53
CA GLU A 56 -5.41 -2.46 1.73
C GLU A 56 -4.32 -2.97 2.69
N VAL A 57 -3.07 -2.51 2.53
CA VAL A 57 -1.97 -2.84 3.45
C VAL A 57 -2.28 -2.40 4.88
N LYS A 58 -2.85 -1.19 5.06
CA LYS A 58 -3.24 -0.68 6.39
C LYS A 58 -4.35 -1.52 7.01
N GLU A 59 -5.37 -1.91 6.24
CA GLU A 59 -6.45 -2.78 6.72
C GLU A 59 -5.91 -4.13 7.16
N LEU A 60 -5.07 -4.78 6.34
CA LEU A 60 -4.44 -6.05 6.68
C LEU A 60 -3.57 -5.95 7.92
N HIS A 61 -2.81 -4.86 8.06
CA HIS A 61 -2.00 -4.62 9.25
C HIS A 61 -2.86 -4.45 10.51
N SER A 62 -3.97 -3.70 10.41
CA SER A 62 -4.91 -3.52 11.51
C SER A 62 -5.52 -4.87 11.93
N ALA A 63 -5.97 -5.67 10.96
CA ALA A 63 -6.50 -7.01 11.21
C ALA A 63 -5.46 -7.96 11.84
N PHE A 64 -4.19 -7.85 11.44
CA PHE A 64 -3.09 -8.62 12.03
C PHE A 64 -2.87 -8.24 13.50
N VAL A 65 -2.82 -6.94 13.80
CA VAL A 65 -2.62 -6.44 15.17
C VAL A 65 -3.77 -6.87 16.08
N ASP A 66 -5.02 -6.75 15.63
CA ASP A 66 -6.18 -7.20 16.39
C ASP A 66 -6.13 -8.71 16.69
N LYS A 67 -5.89 -9.53 15.66
CA LYS A 67 -5.75 -10.99 15.80
C LYS A 67 -4.62 -11.36 16.75
N ARG A 68 -3.47 -10.69 16.65
CA ARG A 68 -2.33 -10.90 17.56
C ARG A 68 -2.71 -10.56 19.01
N GLY A 69 -3.40 -9.44 19.23
CA GLY A 69 -3.90 -9.06 20.55
C GLY A 69 -4.86 -10.10 21.13
N ARG A 70 -5.79 -10.59 20.31
CA ARG A 70 -6.72 -11.67 20.71
C ARG A 70 -5.98 -12.95 21.06
N LEU A 71 -5.00 -13.37 20.26
CA LEU A 71 -4.17 -14.54 20.55
C LEU A 71 -3.43 -14.38 21.88
N MET A 72 -2.82 -13.22 22.13
CA MET A 72 -2.13 -12.98 23.40
C MET A 72 -3.09 -13.06 24.59
N ARG A 73 -4.31 -12.54 24.45
CA ARG A 73 -5.34 -12.67 25.50
C ARG A 73 -5.70 -14.13 25.76
N LEU A 74 -5.89 -14.92 24.71
CA LEU A 74 -6.19 -16.35 24.83
C LEU A 74 -5.04 -17.14 25.45
N LYS A 75 -3.78 -16.74 25.20
CA LYS A 75 -2.58 -17.37 25.77
C LYS A 75 -2.38 -17.05 27.26
N LYS A 76 -3.02 -16.01 27.81
CA LYS A 76 -2.82 -15.63 29.23
C LYS A 76 -3.19 -16.78 30.15
N GLU A 77 -2.33 -17.04 31.11
CA GLU A 77 -2.56 -18.06 32.15
C GLU A 77 -3.88 -17.82 32.89
N SER A 78 -4.19 -16.58 33.26
CA SER A 78 -5.47 -16.23 33.90
C SER A 78 -6.69 -16.49 33.03
N TYR A 79 -6.57 -16.36 31.71
CA TYR A 79 -7.66 -16.71 30.78
C TYR A 79 -7.85 -18.22 30.75
N ILE A 80 -6.76 -18.99 30.63
CA ILE A 80 -6.78 -20.44 30.64
C ILE A 80 -7.32 -20.96 31.99
N GLU A 81 -6.86 -20.42 33.11
CA GLU A 81 -7.36 -20.75 34.46
C GLU A 81 -8.87 -20.52 34.56
N SER A 82 -9.35 -19.36 34.11
CA SER A 82 -10.79 -19.05 34.18
C SER A 82 -11.65 -20.03 33.36
N GLU A 83 -11.15 -20.48 32.21
CA GLU A 83 -11.84 -21.47 31.37
C GLU A 83 -11.72 -22.90 31.91
N MET A 84 -10.57 -23.28 32.48
CA MET A 84 -10.35 -24.60 33.08
C MET A 84 -11.13 -24.78 34.38
N LYS A 85 -11.30 -23.71 35.17
CA LYS A 85 -12.12 -23.71 36.38
C LYS A 85 -13.58 -24.06 36.10
N LYS A 86 -14.14 -23.58 34.97
CA LYS A 86 -15.50 -23.97 34.51
C LYS A 86 -15.61 -25.47 34.22
N LYS A 87 -14.49 -26.12 33.89
CA LYS A 87 -14.41 -27.56 33.63
C LYS A 87 -14.07 -28.38 34.87
N GLY A 88 -13.98 -27.75 36.05
CA GLY A 88 -13.62 -28.41 37.31
C GLY A 88 -12.12 -28.75 37.43
N ILE A 89 -11.27 -28.16 36.58
CA ILE A 89 -9.82 -28.34 36.62
C ILE A 89 -9.21 -27.15 37.36
N GLU A 90 -8.51 -27.41 38.46
CA GLU A 90 -7.86 -26.40 39.29
C GLU A 90 -6.33 -26.57 39.28
N ILE A 91 -5.62 -25.46 39.48
CA ILE A 91 -4.17 -25.44 39.54
C ILE A 91 -3.76 -25.98 40.91
N SER A 92 -2.86 -26.97 40.93
CA SER A 92 -2.30 -27.47 42.18
C SER A 92 -1.44 -26.38 42.82
N LEU A 93 -1.84 -25.90 44.01
CA LEU A 93 -1.03 -25.00 44.83
C LEU A 93 0.22 -25.70 45.39
N ASN A 94 0.18 -27.03 45.46
CA ASN A 94 1.28 -27.85 45.96
C ASN A 94 2.13 -28.39 44.80
N PRO A 95 3.46 -28.30 44.89
CA PRO A 95 4.34 -28.85 43.87
C PRO A 95 4.26 -30.39 43.84
N PRO A 96 4.44 -31.02 42.66
CA PRO A 96 4.43 -32.47 42.55
C PRO A 96 5.61 -33.09 43.29
N ILE A 97 5.32 -34.15 44.05
CA ILE A 97 6.34 -34.88 44.83
C ILE A 97 6.95 -35.96 43.93
N LYS A 98 8.28 -35.98 43.80
CA LYS A 98 8.99 -37.04 43.08
C LYS A 98 8.94 -38.33 43.89
N ILE A 99 8.11 -39.28 43.48
CA ILE A 99 8.09 -40.62 44.07
C ILE A 99 9.33 -41.38 43.58
N LYS A 100 10.27 -41.65 44.48
CA LYS A 100 11.39 -42.58 44.23
C LYS A 100 11.04 -43.91 44.88
N VAL A 101 10.85 -44.94 44.05
CA VAL A 101 10.65 -46.31 44.53
C VAL A 101 11.99 -46.79 45.10
N LYS A 102 12.05 -47.05 46.41
CA LYS A 102 13.17 -47.80 46.98
C LYS A 102 12.89 -49.27 46.73
N SER A 103 13.73 -49.93 45.93
CA SER A 103 13.73 -51.39 45.87
C SER A 103 14.05 -51.91 47.27
N GLN A 104 13.21 -52.79 47.81
CA GLN A 104 13.57 -53.53 49.02
C GLN A 104 14.58 -54.60 48.57
N GLU A 105 15.85 -54.39 48.91
CA GLU A 105 16.82 -55.48 48.92
C GLU A 105 16.40 -56.44 50.05
N GLN A 106 15.89 -57.59 49.63
CA GLN A 106 15.82 -58.81 50.45
C GLN A 106 17.18 -59.51 50.43
#